data_AF-A0A8S3C298-F1
#
_entry.id   AF-A0A8S3C298-F1
#
_cell.length_a   1.000
_cell.length_b   1.000
_cell.length_c   1.000
_cell.angle_alpha   90.00
_cell.angle_beta   90.00
_cell.angle_gamma   90.00
#
_symmetry.space_group_name_H-M   'P 1'
#
loop_
_entity.id
_entity.type
_entity.pdbx_description
1 polymer ?
#
loop_
_entity_poly.entity_id
_entity_poly.type
_entity_poly.pdbx_seq_one_letter_code
_entity_poly.pdbx_strand_id
1 'polypeptide(L)'
;MISVRIVLTDHYLTSANSQFDRVYSKLRHPIKQVPIIRIFGPNEAGKKVCLHLHGIFPYLLVKSPTDEIRYGEQLAQSLDMAINLSFEKGNIETKHVHDIKLVELLPIYGYHDKMVKFWKIEFYNPAIIRKASDLLLAGAVMNQEFQPHEAHVPFNLQVFIDYNLYGMNFILFNNAAERQLSNMTTNLSAA
;
A
#
# COMPACT_ATOMS: atom_id res chain seq x y z
N MET A 1 17.10 -19.73 7.99
CA MET A 1 16.23 -18.61 8.40
C MET A 1 17.00 -17.33 8.15
N ILE A 2 16.40 -16.37 7.44
CA ILE A 2 17.06 -15.11 7.09
C ILE A 2 16.54 -14.06 8.05
N SER A 3 17.44 -13.36 8.73
CA SER A 3 17.08 -12.29 9.65
C SER A 3 17.67 -10.96 9.21
N VAL A 4 16.90 -9.89 9.35
CA VAL A 4 17.34 -8.53 9.04
C VAL A 4 16.88 -7.61 10.16
N ARG A 5 17.81 -6.87 10.76
CA ARG A 5 17.48 -5.87 11.77
C ARG A 5 16.93 -4.60 11.12
N ILE A 6 15.84 -4.06 11.63
CA ILE A 6 15.23 -2.82 11.14
C ILE A 6 16.01 -1.61 11.67
N VAL A 7 16.89 -1.03 10.85
CA VAL A 7 17.60 0.21 11.22
C VAL A 7 16.95 1.42 10.57
N LEU A 8 16.69 1.35 9.27
CA LEU A 8 16.04 2.40 8.50
C LEU A 8 15.00 1.78 7.57
N THR A 9 13.85 2.45 7.43
CA THR A 9 12.79 2.03 6.51
C THR A 9 12.42 3.17 5.59
N ASP A 10 12.26 2.86 4.31
CA ASP A 10 11.87 3.78 3.27
C ASP A 10 10.89 3.09 2.30
N HIS A 11 10.23 3.84 1.43
CA HIS A 11 9.40 3.27 0.37
C HIS A 11 9.63 3.97 -0.96
N TYR A 12 9.42 3.25 -2.06
CA TYR A 12 9.46 3.82 -3.39
C TYR A 12 8.44 3.14 -4.30
N LEU A 13 8.10 3.79 -5.40
CA LEU A 13 7.21 3.25 -6.43
C LEU A 13 8.04 2.66 -7.56
N THR A 14 7.64 1.50 -8.05
CA THR A 14 8.26 0.87 -9.21
C THR A 14 7.25 0.11 -10.05
N SER A 15 7.64 -0.32 -11.25
CA SER A 15 6.84 -1.20 -12.08
C SER A 15 6.69 -2.57 -11.40
N ALA A 16 5.48 -3.14 -11.44
CA ALA A 16 5.22 -4.46 -10.88
C ALA A 16 6.18 -5.51 -11.45
N ASN A 17 6.87 -6.25 -10.57
CA ASN A 17 7.71 -7.37 -10.98
C ASN A 17 6.88 -8.65 -10.97
N SER A 18 6.73 -9.30 -12.13
CA SER A 18 5.90 -10.52 -12.26
C SER A 18 6.34 -11.69 -11.37
N GLN A 19 7.58 -11.68 -10.87
CA GLN A 19 8.09 -12.70 -9.96
C GLN A 19 7.59 -12.55 -8.51
N PHE A 20 7.34 -11.32 -8.06
CA PHE A 20 7.05 -11.01 -6.64
C PHE A 20 5.76 -10.23 -6.43
N ASP A 21 5.26 -9.55 -7.46
CA ASP A 21 4.07 -8.72 -7.43
C ASP A 21 2.95 -9.33 -8.29
N ARG A 22 1.70 -9.01 -7.93
CA ARG A 22 0.56 -9.33 -8.77
C ARG A 22 0.55 -8.40 -9.97
N VAL A 23 0.29 -8.96 -11.15
CA VAL A 23 0.23 -8.20 -12.42
C VAL A 23 -1.16 -7.57 -12.64
N TYR A 24 -2.19 -8.13 -12.02
CA TYR A 24 -3.58 -7.67 -12.12
C TYR A 24 -4.18 -7.43 -10.74
N SER A 25 -4.91 -6.32 -10.62
CA SER A 25 -5.75 -6.05 -9.46
C SER A 25 -7.01 -6.92 -9.50
N LYS A 26 -7.62 -7.16 -8.32
CA LYS A 26 -8.93 -7.80 -8.23
C LYS A 26 -10.05 -7.01 -8.92
N LEU A 27 -9.88 -5.71 -9.05
CA LEU A 27 -10.75 -4.81 -9.84
C LEU A 27 -10.50 -4.93 -11.36
N ARG A 28 -9.76 -5.96 -11.80
CA ARG A 28 -9.55 -6.37 -13.20
C ARG A 28 -8.85 -5.34 -14.10
N HIS A 29 -8.01 -4.49 -13.53
CA HIS A 29 -7.14 -3.59 -14.27
C HIS A 29 -5.66 -3.99 -14.13
N PRO A 30 -4.83 -3.71 -15.16
CA PRO A 30 -3.39 -3.97 -15.11
C PRO A 30 -2.71 -3.06 -14.08
N ILE A 31 -1.80 -3.64 -13.31
CA ILE A 31 -1.02 -2.92 -12.30
C ILE A 31 0.20 -2.30 -12.98
N LYS A 32 0.21 -0.97 -13.09
CA LYS A 32 1.33 -0.22 -13.69
C LYS A 32 2.47 0.01 -12.69
N GLN A 33 2.13 0.33 -11.44
CA GLN A 33 3.08 0.66 -10.39
C GLN A 33 2.65 0.04 -9.07
N VAL A 34 3.64 -0.35 -8.26
CA VAL A 34 3.46 -0.89 -6.91
C VAL A 34 4.38 -0.17 -5.93
N PRO A 35 3.94 0.03 -4.68
CA PRO A 35 4.79 0.50 -3.61
C PRO A 35 5.63 -0.66 -3.06
N ILE A 36 6.93 -0.44 -2.95
CA ILE A 36 7.88 -1.36 -2.31
C ILE A 36 8.45 -0.68 -1.08
N ILE A 37 8.45 -1.40 0.04
CA ILE A 37 9.13 -0.97 1.25
C ILE A 37 10.55 -1.52 1.26
N ARG A 38 11.50 -0.65 1.54
CA ARG A 38 12.91 -0.98 1.72
C ARG A 38 13.26 -0.93 3.19
N ILE A 39 13.85 -2.01 3.69
CA ILE A 39 14.37 -2.08 5.06
C ILE A 39 15.88 -2.26 4.98
N PHE A 40 16.60 -1.35 5.59
CA PHE A 40 18.05 -1.37 5.67
C PHE A 40 18.48 -1.79 7.07
N GLY A 41 19.42 -2.74 7.12
CA GLY A 41 20.10 -3.08 8.36
C GLY A 41 20.93 -4.35 8.25
N PRO A 42 21.67 -4.70 9.32
CA PRO A 42 22.49 -5.89 9.34
C PRO A 42 21.66 -7.16 9.52
N ASN A 43 22.12 -8.27 8.94
CA ASN A 43 21.68 -9.60 9.34
C ASN A 43 22.37 -10.05 10.65
N GLU A 44 22.02 -11.24 11.16
CA GLU A 44 22.68 -11.83 12.35
C GLU A 44 24.21 -11.94 12.22
N ALA A 45 24.73 -12.14 11.01
CA ALA A 45 26.16 -12.19 10.74
C ALA A 45 26.83 -10.80 10.61
N GLY A 46 26.09 -9.71 10.83
CA GLY A 46 26.58 -8.34 10.72
C GLY A 46 26.73 -7.81 9.29
N LYS A 47 26.37 -8.58 8.26
CA LYS A 47 26.38 -8.12 6.86
C LYS A 47 25.24 -7.13 6.63
N LYS A 48 25.55 -5.98 6.02
CA LYS A 48 24.53 -4.99 5.64
C LYS A 48 23.64 -5.55 4.54
N VAL A 49 22.33 -5.52 4.76
CA VAL A 49 21.30 -6.02 3.83
C VAL A 49 20.33 -4.89 3.52
N CYS A 50 19.89 -4.84 2.26
CA CYS A 50 18.73 -4.07 1.83
C CYS A 50 17.63 -5.05 1.45
N LEU A 51 16.58 -5.11 2.26
CA LEU A 51 15.42 -5.95 2.05
C LEU A 51 14.36 -5.18 1.28
N HIS A 52 13.75 -5.81 0.28
CA HIS A 52 12.60 -5.29 -0.45
C HIS A 52 11.35 -6.10 -0.10
N LEU A 53 10.36 -5.43 0.47
CA LEU A 53 9.05 -6.00 0.77
C LEU A 53 8.06 -5.63 -0.33
N HIS A 54 7.49 -6.66 -0.95
CA HIS A 54 6.55 -6.58 -2.06
C HIS A 54 5.13 -6.92 -1.62
N GLY A 55 4.13 -6.49 -2.38
CA GLY A 55 2.72 -6.88 -2.18
C GLY A 55 1.99 -6.23 -1.01
N ILE A 56 2.53 -5.17 -0.43
CA ILE A 56 1.90 -4.41 0.66
C ILE A 56 1.48 -3.05 0.13
N PHE A 57 0.21 -2.67 0.34
CA PHE A 57 -0.36 -1.45 -0.20
C PHE A 57 -0.86 -0.54 0.92
N PRO A 58 -0.65 0.79 0.83
CA PRO A 58 -1.23 1.73 1.75
C PRO A 58 -2.75 1.70 1.70
N TYR A 59 -3.41 1.95 2.84
CA TYR A 59 -4.86 1.94 2.90
C TYR A 59 -5.46 3.07 3.72
N LEU A 60 -6.76 3.31 3.50
CA LEU A 60 -7.63 4.06 4.39
C LEU A 60 -8.96 3.32 4.56
N LEU A 61 -9.71 3.67 5.59
CA LEU A 61 -11.00 3.06 5.92
C LEU A 61 -12.12 4.08 5.80
N VAL A 62 -13.28 3.67 5.26
CA VAL A 62 -14.52 4.48 5.28
C VAL A 62 -15.69 3.64 5.75
N LYS A 63 -16.63 4.21 6.49
CA LYS A 63 -17.84 3.48 6.92
C LYS A 63 -18.62 3.04 5.69
N SER A 64 -19.06 1.79 5.68
CA SER A 64 -19.87 1.27 4.60
C SER A 64 -21.36 1.55 4.85
N PRO A 65 -22.09 2.16 3.89
CA PRO A 65 -23.54 2.26 3.97
C PRO A 65 -24.26 0.96 3.57
N THR A 66 -23.59 0.06 2.84
CA THR A 66 -24.17 -1.19 2.33
C THR A 66 -23.12 -2.29 2.16
N ASP A 67 -23.52 -3.53 2.31
CA ASP A 67 -22.62 -4.69 2.17
C ASP A 67 -22.43 -5.14 0.72
N GLU A 68 -23.08 -4.44 -0.21
CA GLU A 68 -23.02 -4.76 -1.63
C GLU A 68 -21.62 -4.51 -2.19
N ILE A 69 -20.99 -5.57 -2.69
CA ILE A 69 -19.68 -5.51 -3.36
C ILE A 69 -19.69 -4.50 -4.53
N ARG A 70 -20.82 -4.41 -5.24
CA ARG A 70 -21.03 -3.46 -6.34
C ARG A 70 -20.88 -2.01 -5.89
N TYR A 71 -21.31 -1.69 -4.67
CA TYR A 71 -21.14 -0.36 -4.11
C TYR A 71 -19.66 -0.03 -3.88
N GLY A 72 -18.88 -0.99 -3.39
CA GLY A 72 -17.43 -0.86 -3.27
C GLY A 72 -16.76 -0.60 -4.62
N GLU A 73 -17.14 -1.34 -5.67
CA GLU A 73 -16.61 -1.11 -7.02
C GLU A 73 -16.98 0.28 -7.58
N GLN A 74 -18.21 0.74 -7.35
CA GLN A 74 -18.64 2.09 -7.73
C GLN A 74 -17.87 3.18 -6.97
N LEU A 75 -17.62 2.95 -5.68
CA LEU A 75 -16.81 3.84 -4.84
C LEU A 75 -15.37 3.95 -5.37
N ALA A 76 -14.73 2.84 -5.71
CA ALA A 76 -13.40 2.85 -6.35
C ALA A 76 -13.39 3.69 -7.63
N GLN A 77 -14.36 3.46 -8.52
CA GLN A 77 -14.44 4.16 -9.80
C GLN A 77 -14.68 5.65 -9.61
N SER A 78 -15.61 6.03 -8.72
CA SER A 78 -15.88 7.43 -8.38
C SER A 78 -14.68 8.10 -7.76
N LEU A 79 -13.94 7.41 -6.89
CA LEU A 79 -12.75 7.95 -6.24
C LEU A 79 -11.60 8.15 -7.24
N ASP A 80 -11.35 7.19 -8.12
CA ASP A 80 -10.37 7.34 -9.21
C ASP A 80 -10.70 8.55 -10.10
N MET A 81 -11.98 8.70 -10.48
CA MET A 81 -12.44 9.84 -11.28
C MET A 81 -12.25 11.17 -10.55
N ALA A 82 -12.66 11.26 -9.29
CA ALA A 82 -12.49 12.48 -8.48
C ALA A 82 -11.01 12.85 -8.30
N ILE A 83 -10.15 11.85 -8.07
CA ILE A 83 -8.70 12.05 -7.97
C ILE A 83 -8.15 12.57 -9.31
N ASN A 84 -8.53 11.97 -10.44
CA ASN A 84 -8.08 12.41 -11.75
C ASN A 84 -8.50 13.84 -12.08
N LEU A 85 -9.75 14.20 -11.78
CA LEU A 85 -10.27 15.56 -11.97
C LEU A 85 -9.55 16.58 -11.08
N SER A 86 -9.14 16.18 -9.89
CA SER A 86 -8.40 17.06 -8.97
C SER A 86 -6.95 17.33 -9.43
N PHE A 87 -6.43 16.61 -10.43
CA PHE A 87 -5.10 16.86 -10.99
C PHE A 87 -5.23 17.65 -12.30
N GLU A 88 -4.71 18.87 -12.34
CA GLU A 88 -4.77 19.78 -13.50
C GLU A 88 -4.19 19.19 -14.81
N LYS A 89 -3.27 18.21 -14.69
CA LYS A 89 -2.63 17.48 -15.80
C LYS A 89 -2.84 15.97 -15.70
N GLY A 90 -3.87 15.54 -14.95
CA GLY A 90 -4.15 14.14 -14.71
C GLY A 90 -4.63 13.43 -15.98
N ASN A 91 -4.08 12.26 -16.28
CA ASN A 91 -4.65 11.40 -17.32
C ASN A 91 -5.90 10.71 -16.76
N ILE A 92 -7.03 10.88 -17.45
CA ILE A 92 -8.37 10.41 -17.06
C ILE A 92 -8.39 8.89 -16.81
N GLU A 93 -7.51 8.15 -17.47
CA GLU A 93 -7.44 6.69 -17.37
C GLU A 93 -6.53 6.15 -16.27
N THR A 94 -5.92 7.02 -15.46
CA THR A 94 -5.05 6.56 -14.37
C THR A 94 -5.88 5.96 -13.23
N LYS A 95 -5.46 4.77 -12.77
CA LYS A 95 -6.07 4.04 -11.67
C LYS A 95 -5.22 4.21 -10.42
N HIS A 96 -5.82 4.66 -9.34
CA HIS A 96 -5.15 4.95 -8.07
C HIS A 96 -5.52 3.94 -6.99
N VAL A 97 -6.74 3.42 -7.04
CA VAL A 97 -7.23 2.37 -6.15
C VAL A 97 -6.73 0.99 -6.61
N HIS A 98 -6.15 0.21 -5.69
CA HIS A 98 -5.68 -1.14 -5.92
C HIS A 98 -6.77 -2.19 -5.67
N ASP A 99 -7.41 -2.16 -4.50
CA ASP A 99 -8.44 -3.13 -4.10
C ASP A 99 -9.35 -2.48 -3.06
N ILE A 100 -10.59 -2.98 -2.96
CA ILE A 100 -11.53 -2.60 -1.91
C ILE A 100 -12.05 -3.85 -1.22
N LYS A 101 -11.96 -3.87 0.11
CA LYS A 101 -12.37 -5.01 0.94
C LYS A 101 -13.37 -4.56 1.99
N LEU A 102 -14.44 -5.33 2.17
CA LEU A 102 -15.37 -5.14 3.29
C LEU A 102 -14.73 -5.73 4.55
N VAL A 103 -14.65 -4.95 5.62
CA VAL A 103 -14.11 -5.36 6.92
C VAL A 103 -15.05 -4.93 8.04
N GLU A 104 -15.11 -5.72 9.10
CA GLU A 104 -15.87 -5.40 10.32
C GLU A 104 -14.90 -4.91 11.39
N LEU A 105 -15.11 -3.70 11.90
CA LEU A 105 -14.24 -3.03 12.87
C LEU A 105 -15.06 -2.33 13.94
N LEU A 106 -14.46 -2.14 15.12
CA LEU A 106 -15.04 -1.34 16.19
C LEU A 106 -14.43 0.08 16.17
N PRO A 107 -15.22 1.13 15.93
CA PRO A 107 -14.69 2.49 15.94
C PRO A 107 -14.19 2.88 17.33
N ILE A 108 -13.01 3.50 17.41
CA ILE A 108 -12.41 3.95 18.68
C ILE A 108 -13.12 5.22 19.21
N TYR A 109 -13.52 6.13 18.31
CA TYR A 109 -14.16 7.39 18.70
C TYR A 109 -15.66 7.19 18.98
N GLY A 110 -16.05 7.42 20.24
CA GLY A 110 -17.42 7.25 20.74
C GLY A 110 -17.63 5.89 21.41
N TYR A 111 -18.79 5.69 22.03
CA TYR A 111 -19.19 4.40 22.57
C TYR A 111 -19.92 3.59 21.50
N HIS A 112 -19.38 2.42 21.15
CA HIS A 112 -19.97 1.48 20.20
C HIS A 112 -20.00 0.09 20.86
N ASP A 113 -21.18 -0.52 20.89
CA ASP A 113 -21.40 -1.86 21.46
C ASP A 113 -21.31 -2.98 20.40
N LYS A 114 -21.36 -2.59 19.13
CA LYS A 114 -21.41 -3.51 17.98
C LYS A 114 -20.34 -3.20 16.96
N MET A 115 -19.89 -4.25 16.27
CA MET A 115 -19.03 -4.13 15.10
C MET A 115 -19.75 -3.35 14.00
N VAL A 116 -19.02 -2.44 13.37
CA VAL A 116 -19.49 -1.63 12.24
C VAL A 116 -18.71 -2.04 11.00
N LYS A 117 -19.35 -2.00 9.84
CA LYS A 117 -18.72 -2.36 8.57
C LYS A 117 -18.03 -1.17 7.93
N PHE A 118 -16.83 -1.41 7.43
CA PHE A 118 -15.97 -0.45 6.77
C PHE A 118 -15.49 -1.00 5.43
N TRP A 119 -15.32 -0.12 4.46
CA TRP A 119 -14.54 -0.39 3.26
C TRP A 119 -13.07 -0.05 3.52
N LYS A 120 -12.20 -1.05 3.44
CA LYS A 120 -10.75 -0.89 3.39
C LYS A 120 -10.35 -0.65 1.93
N ILE A 121 -9.94 0.57 1.64
CA ILE A 121 -9.52 1.01 0.31
C ILE A 121 -8.00 1.01 0.26
N GLU A 122 -7.43 0.16 -0.59
CA GLU A 122 -5.99 0.06 -0.82
C GLU A 122 -5.59 0.91 -2.03
N PHE A 123 -4.45 1.60 -1.98
CA PHE A 123 -3.95 2.48 -3.04
C PHE A 123 -2.59 2.02 -3.56
N TYR A 124 -2.26 2.41 -4.79
CA TYR A 124 -0.91 2.18 -5.33
C TYR A 124 0.14 3.14 -4.77
N ASN A 125 -0.25 4.40 -4.57
CA ASN A 125 0.67 5.46 -4.17
C ASN A 125 0.27 6.03 -2.80
N PRO A 126 1.15 5.95 -1.78
CA PRO A 126 0.84 6.49 -0.45
C PRO A 126 0.66 8.02 -0.44
N ALA A 127 1.25 8.75 -1.39
CA ALA A 127 1.07 10.20 -1.49
C ALA A 127 -0.37 10.62 -1.83
N ILE A 128 -1.16 9.72 -2.41
CA ILE A 128 -2.54 9.99 -2.82
C ILE A 128 -3.52 9.92 -1.65
N ILE A 129 -3.18 9.20 -0.57
CA ILE A 129 -4.07 8.99 0.58
C ILE A 129 -4.62 10.30 1.13
N ARG A 130 -3.75 11.31 1.33
CA ARG A 130 -4.17 12.61 1.85
C ARG A 130 -5.20 13.28 0.95
N LYS A 131 -4.93 13.28 -0.36
CA LYS A 131 -5.83 13.89 -1.34
C LYS A 131 -7.15 13.11 -1.45
N ALA A 132 -7.08 11.79 -1.42
CA ALA A 132 -8.26 10.92 -1.41
C ALA A 132 -9.12 11.19 -0.15
N SER A 133 -8.49 11.34 1.01
CA SER A 133 -9.15 11.70 2.27
C SER A 133 -9.88 13.05 2.15
N ASP A 134 -9.22 14.08 1.59
CA ASP A 134 -9.82 15.40 1.42
C ASP A 134 -11.03 15.35 0.46
N LEU A 135 -10.93 14.59 -0.64
CA LEU A 135 -12.03 14.43 -1.62
C LEU A 135 -13.22 13.64 -1.06
N LEU A 136 -12.95 12.63 -0.24
CA LEU A 136 -13.98 11.84 0.46
C LEU A 136 -14.74 12.71 1.47
N LEU A 137 -14.02 13.56 2.22
CA LEU A 137 -14.62 14.52 3.16
C LEU A 137 -15.43 15.62 2.47
N ALA A 138 -14.94 16.11 1.33
CA ALA A 138 -15.61 17.17 0.56
C ALA A 138 -16.89 16.69 -0.15
N GLY A 139 -17.22 15.40 -0.09
CA GLY A 139 -18.38 14.84 -0.79
C GLY A 139 -18.23 14.76 -2.30
N ALA A 140 -17.01 14.90 -2.83
CA ALA A 140 -16.75 14.83 -4.27
C ALA A 140 -16.91 13.41 -4.84
N VAL A 141 -16.97 12.41 -3.97
CA VAL A 141 -17.10 10.99 -4.31
C VAL A 141 -18.55 10.58 -4.09
N MET A 142 -19.23 10.10 -5.14
CA MET A 142 -20.64 9.67 -5.09
C MET A 142 -21.65 10.72 -4.55
N ASN A 143 -21.29 12.01 -4.51
CA ASN A 143 -22.07 13.08 -3.87
C ASN A 143 -22.44 12.78 -2.41
N GLN A 144 -21.56 12.07 -1.69
CA GLN A 144 -21.75 11.70 -0.29
C GLN A 144 -20.48 11.99 0.51
N GLU A 145 -20.65 12.53 1.71
CA GLU A 145 -19.53 12.75 2.63
C GLU A 145 -19.13 11.43 3.30
N PHE A 146 -17.89 11.02 3.08
CA PHE A 146 -17.31 9.86 3.74
C PHE A 146 -16.23 10.32 4.70
N GLN A 147 -16.39 10.01 5.99
CA GLN A 147 -15.35 10.24 6.98
C GLN A 147 -14.22 9.21 6.82
N PRO A 148 -12.99 9.63 6.47
CA PRO A 148 -11.84 8.74 6.36
C PRO A 148 -11.31 8.40 7.75
N HIS A 149 -11.03 7.13 7.96
CA HIS A 149 -10.41 6.58 9.15
C HIS A 149 -9.01 6.06 8.79
N GLU A 150 -8.07 6.21 9.73
CA GLU A 150 -6.66 5.81 9.59
C GLU A 150 -5.86 6.47 8.45
N ALA A 151 -6.44 7.45 7.73
CA ALA A 151 -5.76 8.17 6.65
C ALA A 151 -4.52 8.97 7.08
N HIS A 152 -4.38 9.25 8.38
CA HIS A 152 -3.25 9.98 8.96
C HIS A 152 -2.04 9.08 9.25
N VAL A 153 -2.21 7.76 9.24
CA VAL A 153 -1.13 6.81 9.56
C VAL A 153 -0.20 6.68 8.34
N PRO A 154 1.10 7.02 8.47
CA PRO A 154 2.06 6.86 7.40
C PRO A 154 2.18 5.41 6.92
N PHE A 155 2.40 5.20 5.62
CA PHE A 155 2.48 3.87 5.02
C PHE A 155 3.48 2.93 5.71
N ASN A 156 4.69 3.40 6.01
CA ASN A 156 5.70 2.58 6.70
C ASN A 156 5.20 2.12 8.08
N LEU A 157 4.45 2.97 8.80
CA LEU A 157 3.91 2.64 10.11
C LEU A 157 2.73 1.68 10.02
N GLN A 158 1.88 1.78 8.99
CA GLN A 158 0.82 0.79 8.74
C GLN A 158 1.43 -0.62 8.63
N VAL A 159 2.55 -0.77 7.91
CA VAL A 159 3.23 -2.07 7.78
C VAL A 159 3.83 -2.55 9.09
N PHE A 160 4.35 -1.65 9.92
CA PHE A 160 4.87 -2.03 11.22
C PHE A 160 3.76 -2.52 12.14
N ILE A 161 2.59 -1.88 12.09
CA ILE A 161 1.42 -2.29 12.87
C ILE A 161 0.89 -3.63 12.36
N ASP A 162 0.65 -3.76 11.06
CA ASP A 162 0.04 -4.95 10.44
C ASP A 162 0.86 -6.23 10.67
N TYR A 163 2.20 -6.13 10.63
CA TYR A 163 3.12 -7.26 10.80
C TYR A 163 3.79 -7.32 12.18
N ASN A 164 3.34 -6.48 13.13
CA ASN A 164 3.88 -6.41 14.48
C ASN A 164 5.42 -6.22 14.52
N LEU A 165 5.91 -5.29 13.69
CA LEU A 165 7.34 -4.98 13.55
C LEU A 165 7.73 -3.84 14.48
N TYR A 166 8.94 -3.94 15.03
CA TYR A 166 9.50 -2.95 15.94
C TYR A 166 10.84 -2.43 15.43
N GLY A 167 11.08 -1.14 15.60
CA GLY A 167 12.37 -0.54 15.30
C GLY A 167 13.50 -1.22 16.08
N MET A 168 14.67 -1.36 15.44
CA MET A 168 15.86 -2.04 15.98
C MET A 168 15.68 -3.53 16.29
N ASN A 169 14.53 -4.13 15.98
CA ASN A 169 14.31 -5.57 16.12
C ASN A 169 14.67 -6.34 14.83
N PHE A 170 14.86 -7.65 14.94
CA PHE A 170 15.07 -8.55 13.81
C PHE A 170 13.72 -8.98 13.22
N ILE A 171 13.61 -8.88 11.90
CA ILE A 171 12.54 -9.55 11.14
C ILE A 171 13.05 -10.91 10.71
N LEU A 172 12.26 -11.95 10.94
CA LEU A 172 12.58 -13.32 10.57
C LEU A 172 11.82 -13.71 9.31
N PHE A 173 12.55 -14.20 8.30
CA PHE A 173 12.00 -14.69 7.05
C PHE A 173 12.33 -16.17 6.87
N ASN A 174 11.30 -16.93 6.49
CA ASN A 174 11.46 -18.33 6.10
C ASN A 174 12.06 -18.44 4.69
N ASN A 175 11.55 -17.62 3.77
CA ASN A 175 11.98 -17.57 2.38
C ASN A 175 12.35 -16.14 2.00
N ALA A 176 13.47 -15.96 1.30
CA ALA A 176 13.80 -14.72 0.61
C ALA A 176 14.45 -15.05 -0.73
N ALA A 177 14.22 -14.20 -1.72
CA ALA A 177 14.92 -14.26 -2.99
C ALA A 177 16.05 -13.23 -3.00
N GLU A 178 17.24 -13.67 -3.37
CA GLU A 178 18.34 -12.75 -3.58
C GLU A 178 18.19 -12.05 -4.92
N ARG A 179 18.41 -10.73 -4.92
CA ARG A 179 18.46 -9.97 -6.16
C ARG A 179 19.75 -10.34 -6.88
N GLN A 180 19.66 -11.06 -7.99
CA GLN A 180 20.82 -11.28 -8.85
C GLN A 180 21.28 -9.92 -9.39
N LEU A 181 22.51 -9.55 -9.05
CA LEU A 181 23.23 -8.50 -9.75
C LEU A 181 23.43 -9.00 -11.18
N SER A 182 22.85 -8.32 -12.16
CA SER A 182 23.19 -8.56 -13.56
C SER A 182 24.69 -8.36 -13.74
N ASN A 183 25.43 -9.47 -13.89
CA ASN A 183 26.83 -9.62 -14.29
C ASN A 183 27.67 -8.32 -14.36
N MET A 184 28.32 -7.95 -13.25
CA MET A 184 29.55 -7.12 -13.27
C MET A 184 30.81 -8.01 -13.30
N THR A 185 30.82 -9.00 -14.19
CA THR A 185 31.99 -9.83 -14.50
C THR A 185 32.05 -10.07 -16.01
N THR A 186 32.43 -9.04 -16.75
CA THR A 186 33.18 -9.13 -18.01
C THR A 186 33.84 -7.78 -18.25
N ASN A 187 35.13 -7.78 -18.57
CA ASN A 187 36.04 -6.63 -18.79
C ASN A 187 36.88 -6.20 -17.58
N LEU A 188 37.60 -7.15 -16.97
CA LEU A 188 38.90 -6.91 -16.34
C LEU A 188 39.89 -7.99 -16.82
N SER A 189 40.05 -8.07 -18.15
CA SER A 189 41.16 -8.78 -18.80
C SER A 189 41.29 -8.29 -20.25
N ALA A 190 42.02 -7.20 -20.45
CA ALA A 190 42.77 -6.84 -21.67
C ALA A 190 43.05 -5.31 -21.69
N ALA A 191 44.18 -4.91 -21.11
CA ALA A 191 45.24 -4.11 -21.74
C ALA A 191 46.31 -3.83 -20.67
#